data_AF-A0Q366-F1
#
_entry.id   AF-A0Q366-F1
#
_cell.length_a   1.000
_cell.length_b   1.000
_cell.length_c   1.000
_cell.angle_alpha   90.00
_cell.angle_beta   90.00
_cell.angle_gamma   90.00
#
_symmetry.space_group_name_H-M   'P 1'
#
loop_
_entity.id
_entity.type
_entity.pdbx_description
1 polymer ?
#
loop_
_entity_poly.entity_id
_entity_poly.type
_entity_poly.pdbx_seq_one_letter_code
_entity_poly.pdbx_strand_id
1 'polypeptide(L)'
;MIYALILAGGKGTRLYPLSREKSPKQFLKVINEKSFLRNTVDRISPVVEKENTFIVTNKDYIDKIKGELPDINCKNIFIEPANKETS
;
A
#
# COMPACT_ATOMS: atom_id res chain seq x y z
N MET A 1 -2.96 -16.44 16.18
CA MET A 1 -3.66 -15.43 15.38
C MET A 1 -2.60 -14.61 14.64
N ILE A 2 -2.69 -14.49 13.32
CA ILE A 2 -1.68 -13.85 12.47
C ILE A 2 -2.19 -12.48 12.02
N TYR A 3 -1.30 -11.50 12.00
CA TYR A 3 -1.56 -10.15 11.51
C TYR A 3 -0.57 -9.81 10.41
N ALA A 4 -1.02 -9.00 9.44
CA ALA A 4 -0.19 -8.49 8.37
C ALA A 4 -0.07 -6.97 8.47
N LEU A 5 1.15 -6.46 8.32
CA LEU A 5 1.43 -5.04 8.22
C LEU A 5 2.13 -4.79 6.88
N ILE A 6 1.51 -4.01 6.00
CA ILE A 6 2.05 -3.66 4.68
C ILE A 6 2.52 -2.21 4.73
N LEU A 7 3.82 -1.99 4.45
CA LEU A 7 4.41 -0.67 4.36
C LEU A 7 4.27 -0.12 2.92
N ALA A 8 3.48 0.93 2.76
CA ALA A 8 3.12 1.55 1.48
C ALA A 8 3.36 3.07 1.46
N GLY A 9 4.35 3.56 2.23
CA GLY A 9 4.70 4.98 2.34
C GLY A 9 5.83 5.47 1.42
N GLY A 10 6.65 4.58 0.87
CA GLY A 10 7.84 4.97 0.10
C GLY A 10 7.52 5.69 -1.22
N LYS A 11 8.29 6.72 -1.54
CA LYS A 11 8.17 7.48 -2.82
C LYS A 11 8.51 6.64 -4.05
N GLY A 12 9.37 5.62 -3.90
CA GLY A 12 9.76 4.71 -4.96
C GLY A 12 10.48 5.42 -6.11
N THR A 13 11.77 5.71 -5.96
CA THR A 13 12.58 6.40 -6.99
C THR A 13 13.29 5.45 -7.96
N ARG A 14 13.40 4.16 -7.61
CA ARG A 14 14.15 3.15 -8.39
C ARG A 14 13.45 2.64 -9.64
N LEU A 15 12.16 2.93 -9.84
CA LEU A 15 11.38 2.53 -11.02
C LEU A 15 11.15 3.71 -11.98
N TYR A 16 11.97 4.75 -11.91
CA TYR A 16 11.95 5.82 -12.89
C TYR A 16 12.21 5.26 -14.30
N PRO A 17 11.47 5.69 -15.36
CA PRO A 17 10.51 6.79 -15.42
C PRO A 17 9.05 6.40 -15.07
N LEU A 18 8.79 5.13 -14.75
CA LEU A 18 7.44 4.62 -14.46
C LEU A 18 6.89 5.17 -13.15
N SER A 19 7.73 5.23 -12.10
CA SER A 19 7.38 5.88 -10.84
C SER A 19 7.72 7.37 -10.87
N ARG A 20 6.74 8.20 -10.56
CA ARG A 20 6.88 9.67 -10.40
C ARG A 20 6.43 10.05 -8.99
N GLU A 21 6.79 11.25 -8.51
CA GLU A 21 6.30 11.72 -7.19
C GLU A 21 4.76 11.66 -7.07
N LYS A 22 4.05 11.98 -8.16
CA LYS A 22 2.58 11.89 -8.24
C LYS A 22 2.04 10.48 -8.50
N SER A 23 2.89 9.54 -8.91
CA SER A 23 2.52 8.14 -9.11
C SER A 23 3.57 7.20 -8.50
N PRO A 24 3.55 7.03 -7.17
CA PRO A 24 4.45 6.13 -6.46
C PRO A 24 4.34 4.69 -6.94
N LYS A 25 5.43 3.93 -6.81
CA LYS A 25 5.54 2.55 -7.32
C LYS A 25 4.38 1.65 -6.91
N GLN A 26 3.92 1.75 -5.66
CA GLN A 26 2.90 0.87 -5.08
C GLN A 26 1.56 0.95 -5.82
N PHE A 27 1.34 2.02 -6.59
CA PHE A 27 0.13 2.25 -7.38
C PHE A 27 0.28 1.91 -8.86
N LEU A 28 1.46 1.47 -9.30
CA LEU A 28 1.67 1.12 -10.70
C LEU A 28 0.96 -0.20 -11.04
N LYS A 29 0.25 -0.20 -12.17
CA LYS A 29 -0.49 -1.35 -12.71
C LYS A 29 0.30 -2.03 -13.82
N VAL A 30 1.49 -2.53 -13.48
CA VAL A 30 2.39 -3.17 -14.47
C VAL A 30 2.03 -4.63 -14.69
N ILE A 31 1.43 -5.29 -13.69
CA ILE A 31 1.14 -6.73 -13.69
C ILE A 31 -0.34 -6.93 -13.36
N ASN A 32 -1.02 -7.71 -14.20
CA ASN A 32 -2.41 -8.15 -13.99
C ASN A 32 -3.44 -7.00 -13.83
N GLU A 33 -3.17 -5.84 -14.43
CA GLU A 33 -4.02 -4.62 -14.35
C GLU A 33 -4.33 -4.13 -12.93
N LYS A 34 -3.62 -4.66 -11.93
CA LYS A 34 -3.75 -4.34 -10.51
C LYS A 34 -2.52 -3.60 -10.03
N SER A 35 -2.71 -2.69 -9.08
CA SER A 35 -1.57 -2.02 -8.45
C SER A 35 -0.70 -3.03 -7.70
N PHE A 36 0.59 -2.73 -7.52
CA PHE A 36 1.45 -3.56 -6.66
C PHE A 36 0.90 -3.69 -5.24
N LEU A 37 0.27 -2.65 -4.71
CA LEU A 37 -0.40 -2.70 -3.41
C LEU A 37 -1.57 -3.70 -3.42
N ARG A 38 -2.46 -3.62 -4.41
CA ARG A 38 -3.58 -4.57 -4.56
C ARG A 38 -3.09 -6.00 -4.70
N ASN A 39 -2.10 -6.22 -5.56
CA ASN A 39 -1.47 -7.53 -5.73
C ASN A 39 -0.87 -8.06 -4.42
N THR A 40 -0.30 -7.19 -3.59
CA THR A 40 0.26 -7.58 -2.28
C THR A 40 -0.84 -8.02 -1.31
N VAL A 41 -1.95 -7.29 -1.23
CA VAL A 41 -3.11 -7.64 -0.39
C VAL A 41 -3.75 -8.94 -0.86
N ASP A 42 -4.00 -9.08 -2.17
CA ASP A 42 -4.59 -10.29 -2.74
C ASP A 42 -3.71 -11.53 -2.46
N ARG A 43 -2.38 -11.37 -2.46
CA ARG A 43 -1.44 -12.46 -2.16
C ARG A 43 -1.47 -12.91 -0.69
N ILE A 44 -1.74 -12.02 0.25
CA ILE A 44 -1.77 -12.37 1.69
C ILE A 44 -3.15 -12.78 2.19
N SER A 45 -4.21 -12.39 1.47
CA SER A 45 -5.62 -12.66 1.86
C SER A 45 -5.95 -14.14 2.11
N PRO A 46 -5.32 -15.14 1.45
CA PRO A 46 -5.54 -16.55 1.77
C PRO A 46 -4.98 -16.99 3.13
N VAL A 47 -4.13 -16.18 3.76
CA VAL A 47 -3.41 -16.52 5.01
C VAL A 47 -3.82 -15.61 6.16
N VAL A 48 -4.17 -14.35 5.85
CA VAL A 48 -4.54 -13.33 6.84
C VAL A 48 -5.84 -12.67 6.39
N GLU A 49 -6.85 -12.77 7.25
CA GLU A 49 -8.14 -12.09 7.07
C GLU A 49 -7.94 -10.57 6.90
N LYS A 50 -8.83 -9.94 6.14
CA LYS A 50 -8.72 -8.51 5.80
C LYS A 50 -8.83 -7.63 7.04
N GLU A 51 -9.60 -8.07 8.03
CA GLU A 51 -9.77 -7.42 9.33
C GLU A 51 -8.45 -7.37 10.12
N ASN A 52 -7.53 -8.30 9.85
CA ASN A 52 -6.21 -8.42 10.48
C ASN A 52 -5.08 -7.90 9.58
N THR A 53 -5.42 -7.26 8.46
CA THR A 53 -4.47 -6.64 7.53
C THR A 53 -4.45 -5.14 7.73
N PHE A 54 -3.25 -4.62 7.99
CA PHE A 54 -2.99 -3.20 8.26
C PHE A 54 -2.07 -2.61 7.21
N ILE A 55 -2.33 -1.36 6.83
CA ILE A 55 -1.53 -0.61 5.87
C ILE A 55 -0.92 0.60 6.58
N VAL A 56 0.39 0.79 6.43
CA VAL A 56 1.09 1.99 6.92
C VAL A 56 1.53 2.82 5.72
N THR A 57 1.22 4.11 5.71
CA THR A 57 1.48 4.97 4.56
C THR A 57 1.70 6.44 4.94
N ASN A 58 2.07 7.25 3.95
CA ASN A 58 2.14 8.71 4.09
C ASN A 58 0.73 9.32 3.91
N LYS A 59 0.46 10.43 4.61
CA LYS A 59 -0.79 11.20 4.49
C LYS A 59 -1.20 11.50 3.04
N ASP A 60 -0.23 11.72 2.15
CA ASP A 60 -0.48 12.09 0.76
C ASP A 60 -1.13 10.95 -0.06
N TYR A 61 -1.12 9.71 0.46
CA TYR A 61 -1.55 8.52 -0.26
C TYR A 61 -2.83 7.88 0.28
N ILE A 62 -3.44 8.46 1.33
CA ILE A 62 -4.62 7.89 2.00
C ILE A 62 -5.76 7.63 1.01
N ASP A 63 -6.17 8.65 0.26
CA ASP A 63 -7.32 8.55 -0.64
C ASP A 63 -7.08 7.55 -1.77
N LYS A 64 -5.83 7.48 -2.24
CA LYS A 64 -5.44 6.52 -3.27
C LYS A 64 -5.45 5.08 -2.75
N ILE A 65 -5.02 4.86 -1.51
CA ILE A 65 -5.07 3.55 -0.85
C ILE A 65 -6.52 3.11 -0.65
N LYS A 66 -7.39 4.00 -0.16
CA LYS A 66 -8.82 3.70 -0.02
C LYS A 66 -9.47 3.33 -1.34
N GLY A 67 -9.09 3.99 -2.44
CA GLY A 67 -9.57 3.66 -3.78
C GLY A 67 -9.07 2.30 -4.31
N GLU A 68 -7.80 1.94 -4.03
CA GLU A 68 -7.22 0.67 -4.47
C GLU A 68 -7.64 -0.53 -3.59
N LEU A 69 -7.93 -0.28 -2.32
CA LEU A 69 -8.27 -1.29 -1.30
C LEU A 69 -9.63 -0.99 -0.64
N PRO A 70 -10.75 -0.97 -1.38
CA PRO A 70 -12.07 -0.66 -0.82
C PRO A 70 -12.57 -1.71 0.19
N ASP A 71 -11.95 -2.89 0.20
CA ASP A 71 -12.24 -4.03 1.06
C ASP A 71 -11.40 -4.07 2.34
N ILE A 72 -10.49 -3.12 2.54
CA ILE A 72 -9.76 -2.95 3.81
C ILE A 72 -10.45 -1.87 4.64
N ASN A 73 -10.69 -2.16 5.91
CA ASN A 73 -11.31 -1.20 6.83
C ASN A 73 -10.42 0.06 6.94
N CYS A 74 -11.02 1.25 6.82
CA CYS A 74 -10.30 2.52 6.97
C CYS A 74 -9.58 2.65 8.32
N LYS A 75 -10.08 2.00 9.38
CA LYS A 75 -9.43 1.96 10.70
C LYS A 75 -8.09 1.20 10.69
N ASN A 76 -7.86 0.37 9.69
CA ASN A 76 -6.63 -0.40 9.52
C ASN A 76 -5.58 0.31 8.66
N ILE A 77 -5.84 1.56 8.25
CA ILE A 77 -4.91 2.38 7.48
C ILE A 77 -4.29 3.42 8.42
N PHE A 78 -3.00 3.26 8.70
CA PHE A 78 -2.23 4.14 9.57
C PHE A 78 -1.37 5.10 8.77
N ILE A 79 -1.30 6.33 9.28
CA ILE A 79 -0.50 7.41 8.70
C ILE A 79 0.80 7.52 9.49
N GLU A 80 1.94 7.47 8.80
CA GLU A 80 3.21 7.77 9.43
C GLU A 80 3.32 9.27 9.73
N PRO A 81 3.73 9.67 10.94
CA PRO A 81 3.81 11.09 11.33
C PRO A 81 4.86 11.86 10.53
N ALA A 82 5.89 11.17 10.05
CA ALA A 82 6.90 11.68 9.14
C ALA A 82 7.44 10.52 8.31
N ASN A 83 7.74 10.76 7.03
CA ASN A 83 8.43 9.77 6.22
C ASN A 83 9.89 9.69 6.70
N LYS A 84 10.20 8.69 7.53
CA LYS A 84 11.55 8.50 8.08
C LYS A 84 12.43 7.59 7.21
N GLU A 85 11.89 7.10 6.08
CA GLU A 85 12.43 5.94 5.35
C GLU A 85 12.59 4.71 6.27
N THR A 86 12.30 3.52 5.75
CA THR A 86 12.64 2.29 6.49
C THR A 86 14.13 2.04 6.28
N SER A 87 14.94 2.47 7.25
CA SER A 87 16.37 2.14 7.30
C SER A 87 16.59 0.65 7.54
#